data_AF-A0A2S5V263-F1
#
_entry.id   AF-A0A2S5V263-F1
#
_cell.length_a   1.000
_cell.length_b   1.000
_cell.length_c   1.000
_cell.angle_alpha   90.00
_cell.angle_beta   90.00
_cell.angle_gamma   90.00
#
_symmetry.space_group_name_H-M   'P 1'
#
loop_
_entity.id
_entity.type
_entity.pdbx_description
1 polymer ?
#
loop_
_entity_poly.entity_id
_entity_poly.type
_entity_poly.pdbx_seq_one_letter_code
_entity_poly.pdbx_strand_id
1 'polypeptide(L)'
;MPHHVLEPEATGTVGHGAEWMRDASGSPMQSDPLRCELAGWLGDELVGVHPDFIVAASLADTLRVSELTGFELREAIVTKSPEFVSYAGALPERWERLVPTGHNDSGDDFAQSGGALLVSERALALLNSHRIVEAELTVEAGHDAAEGSAESARFARQQDEARVAARRSERAHEDAEADDDAREAARISALVNALNGSDLTPPIMRANGDAKRRLAGDLTIAATALGKEVEHPAALALLRLIDGPIEINRSGAYECAYRSADRSLIIGMKGGAVKCVEFVFHPHRNAPEANYPRTAHLIEGVAPFTRAGVLQHLGDPKDLLPPDDAGRSRDEYRIGRQRVMLYWQGKDYSPRMAMVGRKG
;
A
#
# COMPACT_ATOMS: atom_id res chain seq x y z
N MET A 1 -0.55 43.28 16.64
CA MET A 1 -1.68 42.57 15.98
C MET A 1 -1.65 41.15 16.50
N PRO A 2 -2.77 40.45 16.70
CA PRO A 2 -2.69 39.03 17.06
C PRO A 2 -2.12 38.23 15.89
N HIS A 3 -1.22 37.29 16.20
CA HIS A 3 -0.67 36.32 15.26
C HIS A 3 -1.30 34.95 15.50
N HIS A 4 -1.37 34.17 14.43
CA HIS A 4 -1.64 32.74 14.48
C HIS A 4 -0.34 31.97 14.30
N VAL A 5 -0.20 30.88 15.05
CA VAL A 5 0.85 29.90 14.83
C VAL A 5 0.39 28.99 13.69
N LEU A 6 1.12 29.00 12.60
CA LEU A 6 0.92 28.12 11.46
C LEU A 6 2.06 27.10 11.43
N GLU A 7 1.75 25.83 11.53
CA GLU A 7 2.68 24.72 11.41
C GLU A 7 2.47 24.06 10.03
N PRO A 8 3.29 24.36 9.02
CA PRO A 8 3.06 23.83 7.67
C PRO A 8 3.28 22.33 7.56
N GLU A 9 2.85 21.74 6.45
CA GLU A 9 3.22 20.39 6.03
C GLU A 9 4.75 20.21 6.17
N ALA A 10 5.20 19.23 6.97
CA ALA A 10 6.63 19.00 7.21
C ALA A 10 7.13 17.74 6.47
N THR A 11 7.65 17.90 5.26
CA THR A 11 8.06 16.78 4.39
C THR A 11 9.48 16.86 3.85
N GLY A 12 10.22 17.93 4.19
CA GLY A 12 11.59 18.14 3.73
C GLY A 12 12.67 17.79 4.73
N THR A 13 13.79 17.27 4.23
CA THR A 13 15.06 17.15 4.95
C THR A 13 16.14 18.01 4.29
N VAL A 14 17.32 18.08 4.91
CA VAL A 14 18.46 18.85 4.41
C VAL A 14 19.00 18.22 3.13
N GLY A 15 19.04 19.00 2.06
CA GLY A 15 19.45 18.54 0.73
C GLY A 15 20.97 18.43 0.59
N HIS A 16 21.41 17.65 -0.41
CA HIS A 16 22.83 17.47 -0.69
C HIS A 16 23.55 18.79 -1.01
N GLY A 17 24.72 19.00 -0.40
CA GLY A 17 25.54 20.20 -0.59
C GLY A 17 25.04 21.41 0.21
N ALA A 18 24.17 21.19 1.21
CA ALA A 18 23.79 22.20 2.19
C ALA A 18 25.02 22.73 2.94
N GLU A 19 25.16 24.05 2.97
CA GLU A 19 26.16 24.73 3.79
C GLU A 19 25.48 25.37 5.01
N TRP A 20 26.15 25.34 6.16
CA TRP A 20 25.60 25.82 7.42
C TRP A 20 26.40 27.03 7.91
N MET A 21 25.66 28.04 8.35
CA MET A 21 26.18 29.20 9.05
C MET A 21 25.62 29.24 10.47
N ARG A 22 26.16 30.13 11.30
CA ARG A 22 25.57 30.50 12.59
C ARG A 22 24.99 31.89 12.47
N ASP A 23 23.79 32.07 12.97
CA ASP A 23 23.20 33.40 13.13
C ASP A 23 23.88 34.19 14.27
N ALA A 24 23.41 35.41 14.54
CA ALA A 24 23.92 36.25 15.62
C ALA A 24 23.66 35.66 17.04
N SER A 25 22.73 34.71 17.17
CA SER A 25 22.45 33.99 18.41
C SER A 25 23.33 32.74 18.60
N GLY A 26 24.09 32.35 17.56
CA GLY A 26 24.89 31.14 17.51
C GLY A 26 24.12 29.90 17.06
N SER A 27 22.86 30.03 16.66
CA SER A 27 22.01 28.96 16.16
C SER A 27 22.39 28.56 14.73
N PRO A 28 22.46 27.25 14.42
CA PRO A 28 22.79 26.78 13.08
C PRO A 28 21.64 27.09 12.11
N MET A 29 21.98 27.69 10.97
CA MET A 29 21.06 28.04 9.90
C MET A 29 21.68 27.69 8.56
N GLN A 30 20.89 27.22 7.60
CA GLN A 30 21.40 26.94 6.26
C GLN A 30 21.68 28.25 5.49
N SER A 31 22.82 28.31 4.80
CA SER A 31 23.15 29.44 3.92
C SER A 31 22.27 29.43 2.67
N ASP A 32 22.27 30.56 1.96
CA ASP A 32 21.60 30.64 0.67
C ASP A 32 22.46 29.99 -0.44
N PRO A 33 21.84 29.29 -1.42
CA PRO A 33 20.42 28.94 -1.46
C PRO A 33 20.10 27.84 -0.44
N LEU A 34 18.87 27.87 0.11
CA LEU A 34 18.36 26.75 0.90
C LEU A 34 18.37 25.51 0.00
N ARG A 35 18.92 24.39 0.47
CA ARG A 35 18.89 23.11 -0.23
C ARG A 35 18.12 22.12 0.60
N CYS A 36 17.02 21.61 0.06
CA CYS A 36 16.23 20.58 0.71
C CYS A 36 15.92 19.41 -0.21
N GLU A 37 15.66 18.26 0.40
CA GLU A 37 15.23 17.05 -0.25
C GLU A 37 13.87 16.63 0.33
N LEU A 38 12.85 16.55 -0.51
CA LEU A 38 11.53 16.10 -0.11
C LEU A 38 11.45 14.57 -0.27
N ALA A 39 10.96 13.90 0.78
CA ALA A 39 10.60 12.49 0.74
C ALA A 39 9.13 12.28 0.31
N GLY A 40 8.31 13.32 0.41
CA GLY A 40 6.95 13.33 -0.11
C GLY A 40 6.40 14.74 -0.22
N TRP A 41 5.20 14.87 -0.79
CA TRP A 41 4.49 16.15 -0.87
C TRP A 41 2.97 15.88 -0.93
N LEU A 42 2.26 16.28 0.12
CA LEU A 42 0.80 16.19 0.25
C LEU A 42 0.10 17.31 -0.50
N GLY A 43 0.86 18.36 -0.79
CA GLY A 43 0.60 19.23 -1.90
C GLY A 43 0.36 20.69 -1.53
N ASP A 44 0.72 21.05 -0.30
CA ASP A 44 0.64 22.43 0.16
C ASP A 44 1.65 23.30 -0.58
N GLU A 45 1.25 24.54 -0.82
CA GLU A 45 2.12 25.56 -1.42
C GLU A 45 3.06 26.20 -0.40
N LEU A 46 2.87 25.92 0.90
CA LEU A 46 3.75 26.30 2.00
C LEU A 46 4.17 25.03 2.74
N VAL A 47 5.47 24.77 2.80
CA VAL A 47 6.03 23.53 3.37
C VAL A 47 7.13 23.89 4.37
N GLY A 48 7.12 23.19 5.50
CA GLY A 48 8.15 23.26 6.53
C GLY A 48 9.35 22.37 6.18
N VAL A 49 10.54 22.95 6.28
CA VAL A 49 11.84 22.29 6.10
C VAL A 49 12.72 22.70 7.27
N HIS A 50 12.60 22.04 8.41
CA HIS A 50 13.15 22.53 9.68
C HIS A 50 14.62 23.01 9.57
N PRO A 51 14.94 24.25 10.02
CA PRO A 51 14.08 25.25 10.66
C PRO A 51 13.40 26.26 9.71
N ASP A 52 13.49 26.03 8.41
CA ASP A 52 13.07 26.91 7.33
C ASP A 52 11.68 26.60 6.77
N PHE A 53 11.19 27.50 5.93
CA PHE A 53 9.95 27.33 5.17
C PHE A 53 10.24 27.54 3.69
N ILE A 54 9.58 26.75 2.84
CA ILE A 54 9.58 26.95 1.40
C ILE A 54 8.16 27.20 0.90
N VAL A 55 8.07 28.01 -0.15
CA VAL A 55 6.82 28.30 -0.84
C VAL A 55 6.93 27.97 -2.32
N ALA A 56 5.86 27.40 -2.87
CA ALA A 56 5.75 27.14 -4.30
C ALA A 56 5.66 28.46 -5.09
N ALA A 57 6.01 28.39 -6.37
CA ALA A 57 6.05 29.54 -7.28
C ALA A 57 4.81 30.45 -7.23
N SER A 58 3.61 29.87 -7.20
CA SER A 58 2.34 30.60 -7.15
C SER A 58 2.20 31.43 -5.88
N LEU A 59 2.47 30.84 -4.71
CA LEU A 59 2.43 31.55 -3.43
C LEU A 59 3.55 32.60 -3.33
N ALA A 60 4.76 32.28 -3.80
CA ALA A 60 5.85 33.24 -3.86
C ALA A 60 5.51 34.48 -4.71
N ASP A 61 4.89 34.28 -5.88
CA ASP A 61 4.48 35.37 -6.78
C ASP A 61 3.41 36.25 -6.12
N THR A 62 2.40 35.66 -5.47
CA THR A 62 1.38 36.41 -4.72
C THR A 62 1.97 37.19 -3.55
N LEU A 63 2.90 36.60 -2.80
CA LEU A 63 3.58 37.26 -1.68
C LEU A 63 4.36 38.50 -2.16
N ARG A 64 5.10 38.40 -3.27
CA ARG A 64 5.90 39.53 -3.80
C ARG A 64 5.07 40.75 -4.19
N VAL A 65 3.86 40.55 -4.70
CA VAL A 65 2.98 41.66 -5.10
C VAL A 65 2.06 42.12 -3.97
N SER A 66 2.13 41.45 -2.81
CA SER A 66 1.36 41.83 -1.63
C SER A 66 1.99 43.02 -0.90
N GLU A 67 1.19 43.69 -0.07
CA GLU A 67 1.64 44.71 0.87
C GLU A 67 1.89 44.10 2.27
N LEU A 68 2.21 42.81 2.34
CA LEU A 68 2.53 42.14 3.59
C LEU A 68 3.98 42.44 4.00
N THR A 69 4.22 42.41 5.30
CA THR A 69 5.48 42.80 5.95
C THR A 69 6.11 41.65 6.73
N GLY A 70 7.37 41.80 7.13
CA GLY A 70 8.06 40.82 7.97
C GLY A 70 8.49 39.53 7.28
N PHE A 71 8.67 39.53 5.96
CA PHE A 71 9.24 38.39 5.26
C PHE A 71 10.19 38.81 4.13
N GLU A 72 11.06 37.89 3.76
CA GLU A 72 11.85 37.91 2.54
C GLU A 72 11.66 36.60 1.79
N LEU A 73 11.78 36.65 0.45
CA LEU A 73 11.85 35.47 -0.39
C LEU A 73 13.26 35.32 -0.94
N ARG A 74 13.81 34.12 -0.79
CA ARG A 74 15.17 33.78 -1.24
C ARG A 74 15.18 32.51 -2.06
N GLU A 75 16.30 32.24 -2.72
CA GLU A 75 16.45 31.05 -3.55
C GLU A 75 16.39 29.76 -2.71
N ALA A 76 15.60 28.79 -3.17
CA ALA A 76 15.57 27.43 -2.65
C ALA A 76 15.75 26.41 -3.78
N ILE A 77 16.60 25.41 -3.53
CA ILE A 77 16.83 24.27 -4.40
C ILE A 77 16.17 23.07 -3.74
N VAL A 78 15.05 22.65 -4.33
CA VAL A 78 14.25 21.52 -3.85
C VAL A 78 14.52 20.31 -4.73
N THR A 79 14.95 19.22 -4.10
CA THR A 79 15.21 17.93 -4.74
C THR A 79 14.26 16.87 -4.21
N LYS A 80 14.18 15.74 -4.91
CA LYS A 80 13.35 14.58 -4.53
C LYS A 80 14.25 13.47 -4.04
N SER A 81 13.89 12.82 -2.94
CA SER A 81 14.56 11.59 -2.52
C SER A 81 14.25 10.45 -3.52
N PRO A 82 15.04 9.36 -3.52
CA PRO A 82 14.77 8.19 -4.35
C PRO A 82 13.38 7.56 -4.10
N GLU A 83 12.86 7.70 -2.89
CA GLU A 83 11.57 7.19 -2.43
C GLU A 83 10.42 8.22 -2.54
N PHE A 84 10.63 9.34 -3.22
CA PHE A 84 9.67 10.43 -3.27
C PHE A 84 8.28 10.00 -3.74
N VAL A 85 7.24 10.32 -2.95
CA VAL A 85 5.83 10.12 -3.29
C VAL A 85 5.09 11.46 -3.28
N SER A 86 4.36 11.77 -4.35
CA SER A 86 3.42 12.90 -4.35
C SER A 86 1.98 12.41 -4.32
N TYR A 87 1.18 13.02 -3.46
CA TYR A 87 -0.26 12.76 -3.33
C TYR A 87 -1.12 13.82 -4.03
N ALA A 88 -0.47 14.83 -4.64
CA ALA A 88 -1.13 15.97 -5.29
C ALA A 88 -0.74 16.15 -6.77
N GLY A 89 0.04 15.23 -7.33
CA GLY A 89 0.44 15.24 -8.73
C GLY A 89 1.89 15.68 -8.94
N ALA A 90 2.12 16.56 -9.92
CA ALA A 90 3.48 17.00 -10.25
C ALA A 90 3.96 18.03 -9.23
N LEU A 91 5.15 17.78 -8.65
CA LEU A 91 5.83 18.76 -7.79
C LEU A 91 6.08 20.05 -8.58
N PRO A 92 5.81 21.25 -8.00
CA PRO A 92 6.12 22.53 -8.62
C PRO A 92 7.57 22.63 -9.07
N GLU A 93 7.79 23.24 -10.23
CA GLU A 93 9.11 23.38 -10.84
C GLU A 93 10.00 24.41 -10.12
N ARG A 94 9.38 25.38 -9.42
CA ARG A 94 10.08 26.45 -8.72
C ARG A 94 9.58 26.61 -7.30
N TRP A 95 10.54 26.77 -6.40
CA TRP A 95 10.37 26.96 -4.97
C TRP A 95 11.25 28.09 -4.48
N GLU A 96 10.82 28.76 -3.43
CA GLU A 96 11.56 29.84 -2.79
C GLU A 96 11.53 29.66 -1.28
N ARG A 97 12.62 30.03 -0.61
CA ARG A 97 12.69 30.06 0.85
C ARG A 97 11.88 31.27 1.32
N LEU A 98 10.89 31.02 2.17
CA LEU A 98 10.22 32.07 2.94
C LEU A 98 11.03 32.29 4.22
N VAL A 99 11.61 33.47 4.36
CA VAL A 99 12.38 33.88 5.54
C VAL A 99 11.56 34.90 6.31
N PRO A 100 10.94 34.52 7.45
CA PRO A 100 10.29 35.50 8.31
C PRO A 100 11.35 36.42 8.93
N THR A 101 11.19 37.72 8.73
CA THR A 101 12.08 38.77 9.25
C THR A 101 11.40 39.68 10.28
N GLY A 102 10.08 39.54 10.43
CA GLY A 102 9.30 40.31 11.39
C GLY A 102 9.41 39.80 12.82
N HIS A 103 8.90 40.59 13.75
CA HIS A 103 8.86 40.28 15.18
C HIS A 103 7.40 40.20 15.67
N ASN A 104 7.13 39.39 16.70
CA ASN A 104 5.78 39.28 17.27
C ASN A 104 5.26 40.64 17.77
N ASP A 105 6.15 41.43 18.38
CA ASP A 105 5.79 42.72 19.01
C ASP A 105 5.71 43.91 18.03
N SER A 106 6.19 43.78 16.77
CA SER A 106 6.25 44.88 15.80
C SER A 106 5.00 45.01 14.92
N GLY A 107 4.08 44.04 14.98
CA GLY A 107 2.89 44.02 14.14
C GLY A 107 3.14 43.65 12.68
N ASP A 108 4.28 43.04 12.38
CA ASP A 108 4.61 42.50 11.06
C ASP A 108 3.68 41.35 10.66
N ASP A 109 3.45 41.14 9.36
CA ASP A 109 2.51 40.12 8.89
C ASP A 109 3.06 38.69 8.97
N PHE A 110 4.38 38.52 8.88
CA PHE A 110 5.08 37.27 9.10
C PHE A 110 6.15 37.45 10.19
N ALA A 111 6.27 36.46 11.06
CA ALA A 111 7.34 36.38 12.06
C ALA A 111 7.68 34.90 12.33
N GLN A 112 8.73 34.66 13.12
CA GLN A 112 9.09 33.31 13.58
C GLN A 112 9.35 33.33 15.08
N SER A 113 8.83 32.34 15.80
CA SER A 113 9.08 32.18 17.23
C SER A 113 9.25 30.69 17.56
N GLY A 114 10.36 30.33 18.20
CA GLY A 114 10.64 28.94 18.58
C GLY A 114 10.69 27.96 17.40
N GLY A 115 10.96 28.45 16.18
CA GLY A 115 10.93 27.66 14.95
C GLY A 115 9.56 27.60 14.27
N ALA A 116 8.48 28.07 14.91
CA ALA A 116 7.13 28.10 14.34
C ALA A 116 6.89 29.38 13.53
N LEU A 117 6.12 29.27 12.44
CA LEU A 117 5.74 30.41 11.62
C LEU A 117 4.55 31.14 12.26
N LEU A 118 4.71 32.45 12.46
CA LEU A 118 3.65 33.32 12.95
C LEU A 118 3.11 34.13 11.79
N VAL A 119 1.78 34.17 11.63
CA VAL A 119 1.10 34.90 10.57
C VAL A 119 0.01 35.82 11.12
N SER A 120 -0.05 37.05 10.64
CA SER A 120 -1.15 37.97 10.95
C SER A 120 -2.45 37.52 10.27
N GLU A 121 -3.58 38.13 10.65
CA GLU A 121 -4.85 37.98 9.92
C GLU A 121 -4.74 38.28 8.42
N ARG A 122 -3.97 39.31 8.05
CA ARG A 122 -3.80 39.71 6.64
C ARG A 122 -3.00 38.67 5.87
N ALA A 123 -1.95 38.13 6.49
CA ALA A 123 -1.21 37.01 5.92
C ALA A 123 -2.10 35.77 5.79
N LEU A 124 -2.86 35.43 6.84
CA LEU A 124 -3.77 34.29 6.80
C LEU A 124 -4.85 34.42 5.71
N ALA A 125 -5.38 35.62 5.48
CA ALA A 125 -6.33 35.88 4.39
C ALA A 125 -5.74 35.62 2.99
N LEU A 126 -4.46 35.97 2.79
CA LEU A 126 -3.73 35.67 1.56
C LEU A 126 -3.51 34.16 1.44
N LEU A 127 -3.04 33.51 2.52
CA LEU A 127 -2.81 32.08 2.57
C LEU A 127 -4.08 31.26 2.31
N ASN A 128 -5.26 31.73 2.76
CA ASN A 128 -6.59 31.18 2.44
C ASN A 128 -6.95 31.22 0.94
N SER A 129 -6.13 31.86 0.10
CA SER A 129 -6.33 31.89 -1.36
C SER A 129 -5.38 30.91 -2.10
N HIS A 130 -4.57 30.18 -1.35
CA HIS A 130 -3.61 29.19 -1.83
C HIS A 130 -3.95 27.80 -1.27
N ARG A 131 -3.37 26.76 -1.86
CA ARG A 131 -3.55 25.41 -1.35
C ARG A 131 -2.68 25.17 -0.11
N ILE A 132 -3.28 25.27 1.07
CA ILE A 132 -2.66 24.99 2.37
C ILE A 132 -3.65 24.16 3.20
N VAL A 133 -3.62 22.84 3.01
CA VAL A 133 -4.60 21.89 3.54
C VAL A 133 -4.05 21.11 4.72
N GLU A 134 -2.75 20.84 4.74
CA GLU A 134 -2.11 19.96 5.72
C GLU A 134 -1.44 20.71 6.87
N ALA A 135 -1.36 22.03 6.80
CA ALA A 135 -0.85 22.85 7.89
C ALA A 135 -1.77 22.85 9.13
N GLU A 136 -1.21 22.93 10.33
CA GLU A 136 -1.98 23.10 11.57
C GLU A 136 -1.99 24.59 11.98
N LEU A 137 -3.17 25.11 12.35
CA LEU A 137 -3.34 26.47 12.82
C LEU A 137 -3.68 26.47 14.31
N THR A 138 -2.85 27.13 15.12
CA THR A 138 -3.07 27.31 16.56
C THR A 138 -3.12 28.81 16.90
N VAL A 139 -4.05 29.20 17.77
CA VAL A 139 -4.15 30.59 18.27
C VAL A 139 -3.15 30.76 19.40
N GLU A 140 -2.29 31.79 19.35
CA GLU A 140 -1.37 32.09 20.45
C GLU A 140 -2.18 32.61 21.66
N ALA A 141 -2.00 32.00 22.84
CA ALA A 141 -2.80 32.30 24.03
C ALA A 141 -2.43 33.67 24.63
N GLY A 142 -3.12 34.73 24.20
CA GLY A 142 -2.99 36.07 24.78
C GLY A 142 -4.23 36.94 24.57
N HIS A 143 -5.01 37.14 25.65
CA HIS A 143 -6.20 38.00 25.82
C HIS A 143 -7.25 37.97 24.68
N ASP A 144 -8.42 37.38 25.01
CA ASP A 144 -9.60 37.13 24.15
C ASP A 144 -9.51 35.92 23.18
N ALA A 145 -8.99 34.79 23.68
CA ALA A 145 -9.00 33.49 23.00
C ALA A 145 -10.40 32.82 22.87
N ALA A 146 -11.49 33.58 22.95
CA ALA A 146 -12.85 33.02 23.05
C ALA A 146 -13.56 32.86 21.70
N GLU A 147 -13.15 33.54 20.63
CA GLU A 147 -13.69 33.32 19.28
C GLU A 147 -12.55 33.43 18.26
N GLY A 148 -12.27 32.34 17.52
CA GLY A 148 -11.32 32.38 16.42
C GLY A 148 -11.73 33.43 15.38
N SER A 149 -10.74 34.02 14.69
CA SER A 149 -11.03 35.08 13.72
C SER A 149 -11.83 34.59 12.51
N ALA A 150 -12.38 35.52 11.73
CA ALA A 150 -13.06 35.19 10.48
C ALA A 150 -12.17 34.41 9.49
N GLU A 151 -10.86 34.73 9.44
CA GLU A 151 -9.92 34.06 8.55
C GLU A 151 -9.45 32.71 9.11
N SER A 152 -9.28 32.55 10.43
CA SER A 152 -9.04 31.23 11.04
C SER A 152 -10.22 30.30 10.80
N ALA A 153 -11.45 30.81 10.92
CA ALA A 153 -12.65 30.02 10.62
C ALA A 153 -12.76 29.68 9.13
N ARG A 154 -12.32 30.57 8.23
CA ARG A 154 -12.26 30.29 6.80
C ARG A 154 -11.20 29.24 6.47
N PHE A 155 -10.03 29.34 7.08
CA PHE A 155 -8.93 28.38 6.96
C PHE A 155 -9.40 26.97 7.34
N ALA A 156 -9.99 26.83 8.54
CA ALA A 156 -10.54 25.55 9.01
C ALA A 156 -11.59 24.97 8.05
N ARG A 157 -12.51 25.79 7.54
CA ARG A 157 -13.52 25.33 6.55
C ARG A 157 -12.88 24.84 5.25
N GLN A 158 -11.87 25.52 4.73
CA GLN A 158 -11.18 25.10 3.51
C GLN A 158 -10.46 23.76 3.70
N GLN A 159 -9.83 23.55 4.86
CA GLN A 159 -9.21 22.26 5.19
C GLN A 159 -10.24 21.15 5.29
N ASP A 160 -11.36 21.39 5.97
CA ASP A 160 -12.44 20.40 6.09
C ASP A 160 -13.03 20.05 4.72
N GLU A 161 -13.31 21.05 3.87
CA GLU A 161 -13.82 20.85 2.52
C GLU A 161 -12.83 20.05 1.65
N ALA A 162 -11.53 20.37 1.72
CA ALA A 162 -10.49 19.66 0.99
C ALA A 162 -10.35 18.20 1.46
N ARG A 163 -10.38 17.95 2.78
CA ARG A 163 -10.35 16.59 3.35
C ARG A 163 -11.58 15.77 2.98
N VAL A 164 -12.76 16.40 2.97
CA VAL A 164 -14.01 15.76 2.51
C VAL A 164 -13.93 15.43 1.02
N ALA A 165 -13.39 16.33 0.20
CA ALA A 165 -13.20 16.09 -1.23
C ALA A 165 -12.21 14.94 -1.49
N ALA A 166 -11.08 14.90 -0.76
CA ALA A 166 -10.10 13.83 -0.86
C ALA A 166 -10.71 12.46 -0.54
N ARG A 167 -11.42 12.34 0.59
CA ARG A 167 -12.13 11.10 0.97
C ARG A 167 -13.18 10.68 -0.05
N ARG A 168 -13.87 11.64 -0.67
CA ARG A 168 -14.84 11.36 -1.73
C ARG A 168 -14.16 10.81 -2.98
N SER A 169 -13.01 11.36 -3.36
CA SER A 169 -12.21 10.88 -4.49
C SER A 169 -11.66 9.48 -4.24
N GLU A 170 -11.15 9.23 -3.03
CA GLU A 170 -10.66 7.91 -2.60
C GLU A 170 -11.78 6.86 -2.67
N ARG A 171 -12.94 7.15 -2.08
CA ARG A 171 -14.10 6.25 -2.17
C ARG A 171 -14.55 6.03 -3.63
N ALA A 172 -14.57 7.08 -4.45
CA ALA A 172 -14.94 6.93 -5.86
C ALA A 172 -13.93 6.05 -6.64
N HIS A 173 -12.66 6.09 -6.27
CA HIS A 173 -11.63 5.21 -6.81
C HIS A 173 -11.83 3.76 -6.35
N GLU A 174 -12.06 3.55 -5.05
CA GLU A 174 -12.38 2.23 -4.48
C GLU A 174 -13.63 1.61 -5.13
N ASP A 175 -14.69 2.40 -5.29
CA ASP A 175 -15.93 1.96 -5.94
C ASP A 175 -15.68 1.58 -7.41
N ALA A 176 -14.86 2.35 -8.13
CA ALA A 176 -14.50 2.06 -9.52
C ALA A 176 -13.64 0.79 -9.65
N GLU A 177 -12.70 0.56 -8.74
CA GLU A 177 -11.92 -0.68 -8.68
C GLU A 177 -12.80 -1.90 -8.38
N ALA A 178 -13.73 -1.77 -7.41
CA ALA A 178 -14.69 -2.83 -7.08
C ALA A 178 -15.58 -3.19 -8.28
N ASP A 179 -16.02 -2.19 -9.05
CA ASP A 179 -16.78 -2.36 -10.28
C ASP A 179 -15.97 -3.09 -11.37
N ASP A 180 -14.68 -2.77 -11.53
CA ASP A 180 -13.77 -3.47 -12.44
C ASP A 180 -13.57 -4.94 -12.03
N ASP A 181 -13.37 -5.19 -10.75
CA ASP A 181 -13.23 -6.54 -10.20
C ASP A 181 -14.52 -7.36 -10.36
N ALA A 182 -15.69 -6.75 -10.17
CA ALA A 182 -16.97 -7.42 -10.43
C ALA A 182 -17.14 -7.79 -11.91
N ARG A 183 -16.74 -6.91 -12.83
CA ARG A 183 -16.75 -7.20 -14.28
C ARG A 183 -15.82 -8.35 -14.64
N GLU A 184 -14.60 -8.34 -14.10
CA GLU A 184 -13.62 -9.39 -14.36
C GLU A 184 -14.06 -10.74 -13.75
N ALA A 185 -14.60 -10.74 -12.54
CA ALA A 185 -15.13 -11.95 -11.91
C ALA A 185 -16.28 -12.56 -12.75
N ALA A 186 -17.17 -11.72 -13.29
CA ALA A 186 -18.24 -12.15 -14.17
C ALA A 186 -17.71 -12.72 -15.50
N ARG A 187 -16.70 -12.07 -16.10
CA ARG A 187 -16.03 -12.56 -17.32
C ARG A 187 -15.40 -13.94 -17.10
N ILE A 188 -14.60 -14.09 -16.04
CA ILE A 188 -13.94 -15.36 -15.71
C ILE A 188 -14.97 -16.44 -15.40
N SER A 189 -16.03 -16.13 -14.64
CA SER A 189 -17.11 -17.06 -14.35
C SER A 189 -17.81 -17.56 -15.63
N ALA A 190 -17.99 -16.69 -16.63
CA ALA A 190 -18.54 -17.08 -17.93
C ALA A 190 -17.59 -18.03 -18.70
N LEU A 191 -16.29 -17.74 -18.73
CA LEU A 191 -15.28 -18.62 -19.34
C LEU A 191 -15.23 -19.99 -18.65
N VAL A 192 -15.24 -19.98 -17.32
CA VAL A 192 -15.34 -21.18 -16.49
C VAL A 192 -16.60 -21.96 -16.84
N ASN A 193 -17.77 -21.34 -16.94
CA ASN A 193 -19.02 -22.03 -17.27
C ASN A 193 -19.02 -22.61 -18.70
N ALA A 194 -18.26 -22.03 -19.63
CA ALA A 194 -18.13 -22.52 -21.01
C ALA A 194 -17.20 -23.74 -21.16
N LEU A 195 -16.38 -24.09 -20.15
CA LEU A 195 -15.49 -25.25 -20.23
C LEU A 195 -16.25 -26.59 -20.35
N ASN A 196 -15.69 -27.52 -21.12
CA ASN A 196 -16.24 -28.86 -21.28
C ASN A 196 -15.82 -29.80 -20.14
N GLY A 197 -16.57 -30.89 -19.92
CA GLY A 197 -16.27 -31.87 -18.86
C GLY A 197 -14.95 -32.61 -19.03
N SER A 198 -14.45 -32.79 -20.26
CA SER A 198 -13.15 -33.41 -20.53
C SER A 198 -11.98 -32.59 -19.99
N ASP A 199 -12.12 -31.25 -19.97
CA ASP A 199 -11.08 -30.32 -19.51
C ASP A 199 -10.91 -30.36 -17.98
N LEU A 200 -11.86 -30.98 -17.28
CA LEU A 200 -11.87 -31.15 -15.83
C LEU A 200 -11.25 -32.46 -15.34
N THR A 201 -10.98 -33.42 -16.25
CA THR A 201 -10.44 -34.71 -15.82
C THR A 201 -9.00 -34.52 -15.33
N PRO A 202 -8.69 -34.77 -14.04
CA PRO A 202 -7.36 -34.52 -13.52
C PRO A 202 -6.31 -35.35 -14.28
N PRO A 203 -5.22 -34.75 -14.76
CA PRO A 203 -4.19 -35.50 -15.45
C PRO A 203 -3.45 -36.41 -14.47
N ILE A 204 -3.16 -37.64 -14.91
CA ILE A 204 -2.33 -38.54 -14.11
C ILE A 204 -0.87 -38.09 -14.19
N MET A 205 -0.32 -37.67 -13.05
CA MET A 205 1.06 -37.21 -12.92
C MET A 205 1.90 -38.20 -12.12
N ARG A 206 3.22 -37.99 -12.07
CA ARG A 206 4.17 -38.79 -11.26
C ARG A 206 4.62 -38.01 -10.05
N ALA A 207 4.64 -38.65 -8.88
CA ALA A 207 5.30 -38.13 -7.71
C ALA A 207 6.81 -38.40 -7.79
N ASN A 208 7.63 -37.39 -7.51
CA ASN A 208 9.08 -37.49 -7.33
C ASN A 208 9.86 -38.08 -8.52
N GLY A 209 9.25 -38.14 -9.69
CA GLY A 209 9.78 -38.78 -10.90
C GLY A 209 9.59 -40.29 -10.95
N ASP A 210 9.01 -40.92 -9.92
CA ASP A 210 8.81 -42.35 -9.85
C ASP A 210 7.63 -42.80 -10.74
N ALA A 211 7.90 -43.71 -11.67
CA ALA A 211 6.89 -44.23 -12.60
C ALA A 211 5.81 -45.08 -11.90
N LYS A 212 6.09 -45.63 -10.72
CA LYS A 212 5.14 -46.43 -9.93
C LYS A 212 4.21 -45.57 -9.08
N ARG A 213 4.60 -44.32 -8.78
CA ARG A 213 3.86 -43.38 -7.93
C ARG A 213 3.06 -42.41 -8.78
N ARG A 214 1.99 -42.93 -9.39
CA ARG A 214 1.07 -42.16 -10.23
C ARG A 214 -0.09 -41.65 -9.40
N LEU A 215 -0.45 -40.38 -9.57
CA LEU A 215 -1.55 -39.73 -8.85
C LEU A 215 -2.38 -38.85 -9.78
N ALA A 216 -3.64 -38.64 -9.40
CA ALA A 216 -4.60 -37.72 -9.98
C ALA A 216 -5.32 -36.97 -8.84
N GLY A 217 -6.16 -35.99 -9.19
CA GLY A 217 -6.90 -35.16 -8.25
C GLY A 217 -6.57 -33.67 -8.36
N ASP A 218 -7.13 -32.87 -7.46
CA ASP A 218 -7.08 -31.40 -7.52
C ASP A 218 -5.63 -30.86 -7.53
N LEU A 219 -4.67 -31.54 -6.86
CA LEU A 219 -3.25 -31.15 -6.92
C LEU A 219 -2.65 -31.24 -8.32
N THR A 220 -3.09 -32.21 -9.13
CA THR A 220 -2.58 -32.37 -10.50
C THR A 220 -3.17 -31.34 -11.45
N ILE A 221 -4.42 -30.90 -11.20
CA ILE A 221 -5.04 -29.76 -11.88
C ILE A 221 -4.23 -28.50 -11.57
N ALA A 222 -3.99 -28.21 -10.29
CA ALA A 222 -3.18 -27.06 -9.86
C ALA A 222 -1.76 -27.07 -10.45
N ALA A 223 -1.09 -28.22 -10.44
CA ALA A 223 0.25 -28.35 -11.02
C ALA A 223 0.28 -28.10 -12.54
N THR A 224 -0.80 -28.39 -13.25
CA THR A 224 -0.91 -28.17 -14.70
C THR A 224 -1.20 -26.72 -15.03
N ALA A 225 -1.97 -26.03 -14.18
CA ALA A 225 -2.26 -24.61 -14.31
C ALA A 225 -1.04 -23.71 -14.06
N LEU A 226 -0.06 -24.17 -13.29
CA LEU A 226 1.09 -23.34 -12.91
C LEU A 226 1.85 -22.82 -14.14
N GLY A 227 2.01 -21.50 -14.21
CA GLY A 227 2.67 -20.78 -15.30
C GLY A 227 1.80 -20.53 -16.53
N LYS A 228 0.51 -20.92 -16.50
CA LYS A 228 -0.45 -20.68 -17.57
C LYS A 228 -1.22 -19.38 -17.34
N GLU A 229 -1.59 -18.72 -18.43
CA GLU A 229 -2.51 -17.58 -18.42
C GLU A 229 -3.92 -18.01 -18.01
N VAL A 230 -4.72 -17.06 -17.51
CA VAL A 230 -6.04 -17.36 -16.93
C VAL A 230 -7.01 -17.99 -17.95
N GLU A 231 -6.92 -17.63 -19.22
CA GLU A 231 -7.75 -18.17 -20.31
C GLU A 231 -7.34 -19.59 -20.73
N HIS A 232 -6.17 -20.08 -20.30
CA HIS A 232 -5.72 -21.41 -20.66
C HIS A 232 -6.64 -22.48 -20.03
N PRO A 233 -7.03 -23.55 -20.74
CA PRO A 233 -7.95 -24.56 -20.22
C PRO A 233 -7.57 -25.14 -18.86
N ALA A 234 -6.28 -25.38 -18.62
CA ALA A 234 -5.79 -25.83 -17.31
C ALA A 234 -5.99 -24.82 -16.16
N ALA A 235 -5.88 -23.52 -16.42
CA ALA A 235 -6.11 -22.48 -15.43
C ALA A 235 -7.62 -22.32 -15.15
N LEU A 236 -8.44 -22.36 -16.20
CA LEU A 236 -9.90 -22.37 -16.06
C LEU A 236 -10.40 -23.63 -15.33
N ALA A 237 -9.79 -24.80 -15.57
CA ALA A 237 -10.11 -26.04 -14.86
C ALA A 237 -9.75 -25.97 -13.37
N LEU A 238 -8.66 -25.27 -13.03
CA LEU A 238 -8.32 -24.97 -11.65
C LEU A 238 -9.35 -24.00 -11.02
N LEU A 239 -9.74 -22.94 -11.72
CA LEU A 239 -10.75 -21.98 -11.24
C LEU A 239 -12.11 -22.65 -10.99
N ARG A 240 -12.47 -23.70 -11.75
CA ARG A 240 -13.65 -24.52 -11.50
C ARG A 240 -13.66 -25.27 -10.16
N LEU A 241 -12.53 -25.35 -9.47
CA LEU A 241 -12.48 -25.93 -8.12
C LEU A 241 -12.97 -24.96 -7.04
N ILE A 242 -13.17 -23.68 -7.38
CA ILE A 242 -13.78 -22.71 -6.47
C ILE A 242 -15.28 -23.01 -6.36
N ASP A 243 -15.70 -23.42 -5.18
CA ASP A 243 -17.11 -23.61 -4.86
C ASP A 243 -17.75 -22.25 -4.53
N GLY A 244 -18.50 -21.69 -5.48
CA GLY A 244 -19.22 -20.43 -5.32
C GLY A 244 -18.71 -19.30 -6.21
N PRO A 245 -19.04 -18.03 -5.90
CA PRO A 245 -18.60 -16.90 -6.70
C PRO A 245 -17.08 -16.72 -6.60
N ILE A 246 -16.47 -16.33 -7.72
CA ILE A 246 -15.06 -15.99 -7.78
C ILE A 246 -14.88 -14.60 -7.19
N GLU A 247 -14.07 -14.49 -6.15
CA GLU A 247 -13.62 -13.20 -5.62
C GLU A 247 -12.27 -12.82 -6.22
N ILE A 248 -12.13 -11.55 -6.60
CA ILE A 248 -10.88 -10.98 -7.10
C ILE A 248 -10.29 -10.11 -6.02
N ASN A 249 -8.98 -10.25 -5.82
CA ASN A 249 -8.23 -9.42 -4.90
C ASN A 249 -6.92 -8.98 -5.55
N ARG A 250 -6.73 -7.67 -5.70
CA ARG A 250 -5.49 -7.07 -6.18
C ARG A 250 -4.64 -6.69 -4.97
N SER A 251 -3.58 -7.43 -4.69
CA SER A 251 -2.73 -7.14 -3.52
C SER A 251 -1.26 -7.48 -3.76
N GLY A 252 -0.41 -6.46 -3.73
CA GLY A 252 1.04 -6.53 -3.50
C GLY A 252 1.77 -7.70 -4.16
N ALA A 253 2.03 -8.77 -3.41
CA ALA A 253 2.82 -9.94 -3.84
C ALA A 253 2.28 -10.62 -5.12
N TYR A 254 1.00 -10.43 -5.42
CA TYR A 254 0.33 -10.89 -6.63
C TYR A 254 -0.41 -9.71 -7.28
N GLU A 255 -0.34 -9.59 -8.60
CA GLU A 255 -1.11 -8.55 -9.32
C GLU A 255 -2.61 -8.79 -9.20
N CYS A 256 -3.02 -10.06 -9.09
CA CYS A 256 -4.39 -10.49 -8.92
C CYS A 256 -4.42 -11.85 -8.19
N ALA A 257 -5.44 -12.10 -7.39
CA ALA A 257 -5.72 -13.42 -6.82
C ALA A 257 -7.21 -13.75 -6.96
N TYR A 258 -7.51 -14.96 -7.44
CA TYR A 258 -8.86 -15.51 -7.45
C TYR A 258 -9.05 -16.41 -6.23
N ARG A 259 -10.16 -16.25 -5.51
CA ARG A 259 -10.39 -16.97 -4.25
C ARG A 259 -11.82 -17.50 -4.17
N SER A 260 -11.97 -18.61 -3.44
CA SER A 260 -13.28 -18.99 -2.92
C SER A 260 -13.73 -18.02 -1.82
N ALA A 261 -15.03 -17.87 -1.63
CA ALA A 261 -15.60 -16.95 -0.63
C ALA A 261 -15.13 -17.26 0.80
N ASP A 262 -14.90 -18.53 1.11
CA ASP A 262 -14.36 -19.00 2.40
C ASP A 262 -12.83 -18.96 2.47
N ARG A 263 -12.15 -18.51 1.40
CA ARG A 263 -10.68 -18.45 1.26
C ARG A 263 -9.98 -19.80 1.40
N SER A 264 -10.69 -20.91 1.21
CA SER A 264 -10.11 -22.25 1.27
C SER A 264 -9.32 -22.64 0.02
N LEU A 265 -9.55 -21.98 -1.11
CA LEU A 265 -8.74 -22.06 -2.32
C LEU A 265 -8.34 -20.65 -2.77
N ILE A 266 -7.04 -20.43 -2.96
CA ILE A 266 -6.46 -19.16 -3.42
C ILE A 266 -5.56 -19.43 -4.62
N ILE A 267 -5.75 -18.68 -5.71
CA ILE A 267 -4.98 -18.79 -6.95
C ILE A 267 -4.32 -17.43 -7.19
N GLY A 268 -3.01 -17.34 -6.98
CA GLY A 268 -2.25 -16.10 -7.16
C GLY A 268 -1.70 -15.96 -8.58
N MET A 269 -1.86 -14.77 -9.15
CA MET A 269 -1.51 -14.42 -10.52
C MET A 269 -0.44 -13.31 -10.56
N LYS A 270 0.45 -13.38 -11.55
CA LYS A 270 1.42 -12.31 -11.86
C LYS A 270 1.73 -12.31 -13.35
N GLY A 271 1.67 -11.15 -14.00
CA GLY A 271 1.73 -11.01 -15.45
C GLY A 271 0.67 -11.84 -16.14
N GLY A 272 -0.56 -11.87 -15.61
CA GLY A 272 -1.69 -12.65 -16.15
C GLY A 272 -1.58 -14.18 -16.01
N ALA A 273 -0.50 -14.71 -15.43
CA ALA A 273 -0.27 -16.15 -15.31
C ALA A 273 -0.29 -16.67 -13.87
N VAL A 274 -0.78 -17.90 -13.68
CA VAL A 274 -0.83 -18.59 -12.38
C VAL A 274 0.58 -18.79 -11.83
N LYS A 275 0.85 -18.26 -10.63
CA LYS A 275 2.16 -18.38 -9.95
C LYS A 275 2.12 -19.20 -8.68
N CYS A 276 0.97 -19.23 -8.02
CA CYS A 276 0.76 -20.07 -6.85
C CYS A 276 -0.70 -20.54 -6.78
N VAL A 277 -0.88 -21.69 -6.14
CA VAL A 277 -2.18 -22.21 -5.76
C VAL A 277 -2.05 -22.66 -4.31
N GLU A 278 -2.98 -22.24 -3.46
CA GLU A 278 -3.02 -22.58 -2.05
C GLU A 278 -4.37 -23.22 -1.72
N PHE A 279 -4.32 -24.43 -1.16
CA PHE A 279 -5.44 -25.15 -0.60
C PHE A 279 -5.31 -25.08 0.92
N VAL A 280 -6.27 -24.47 1.62
CA VAL A 280 -6.20 -24.21 3.06
C VAL A 280 -7.14 -25.18 3.79
N PHE A 281 -6.58 -26.11 4.57
CA PHE A 281 -7.33 -27.13 5.31
C PHE A 281 -7.68 -26.70 6.72
N HIS A 282 -6.82 -25.87 7.31
CA HIS A 282 -7.04 -25.38 8.66
C HIS A 282 -6.90 -23.85 8.69
N PRO A 283 -7.85 -23.14 9.31
CA PRO A 283 -7.96 -21.70 9.19
C PRO A 283 -6.74 -20.95 9.71
N HIS A 284 -6.40 -19.85 9.03
CA HIS A 284 -5.49 -18.84 9.56
C HIS A 284 -6.25 -17.96 10.56
N ARG A 285 -5.55 -17.28 11.49
CA ARG A 285 -6.19 -16.26 12.36
C ARG A 285 -6.98 -15.19 11.61
N ASN A 286 -6.68 -14.98 10.33
CA ASN A 286 -7.26 -13.94 9.48
C ASN A 286 -8.30 -14.50 8.48
N ALA A 287 -8.60 -15.80 8.55
CA ALA A 287 -9.62 -16.49 7.76
C ALA A 287 -10.11 -17.72 8.57
N PRO A 288 -10.79 -17.50 9.72
CA PRO A 288 -11.23 -18.55 10.65
C PRO A 288 -12.20 -19.57 10.02
N GLU A 289 -12.84 -19.20 8.93
CA GLU A 289 -13.78 -20.00 8.15
C GLU A 289 -13.14 -20.90 7.07
N ALA A 290 -11.86 -20.71 6.74
CA ALA A 290 -11.21 -21.40 5.62
C ALA A 290 -10.98 -22.89 5.88
N ASN A 291 -11.69 -23.76 5.16
CA ASN A 291 -11.50 -25.21 5.19
C ASN A 291 -11.81 -25.83 3.82
N TYR A 292 -10.78 -26.32 3.13
CA TYR A 292 -10.92 -26.82 1.76
C TYR A 292 -11.90 -28.00 1.69
N PRO A 293 -13.10 -27.83 1.10
CA PRO A 293 -14.18 -28.78 1.24
C PRO A 293 -13.90 -30.10 0.51
N ARG A 294 -13.01 -30.07 -0.49
CA ARG A 294 -12.71 -31.20 -1.39
C ARG A 294 -11.44 -31.97 -0.98
N THR A 295 -11.14 -32.06 0.31
CA THR A 295 -9.93 -32.76 0.80
C THR A 295 -9.78 -34.20 0.28
N ALA A 296 -10.88 -34.95 0.12
CA ALA A 296 -10.88 -36.31 -0.43
C ALA A 296 -10.52 -36.38 -1.93
N HIS A 297 -10.60 -35.26 -2.66
CA HIS A 297 -10.27 -35.15 -4.08
C HIS A 297 -8.89 -34.54 -4.31
N LEU A 298 -8.21 -34.08 -3.25
CA LEU A 298 -6.90 -33.43 -3.36
C LEU A 298 -5.87 -34.38 -3.99
N ILE A 299 -5.87 -35.64 -3.53
CA ILE A 299 -5.16 -36.77 -4.13
C ILE A 299 -6.15 -37.93 -4.18
N GLU A 300 -6.48 -38.39 -5.38
CA GLU A 300 -7.40 -39.52 -5.54
C GLU A 300 -6.92 -40.77 -4.78
N GLY A 301 -7.84 -41.38 -4.03
CA GLY A 301 -7.55 -42.56 -3.22
C GLY A 301 -6.89 -42.27 -1.87
N VAL A 302 -6.70 -40.99 -1.50
CA VAL A 302 -6.21 -40.58 -0.17
C VAL A 302 -7.35 -39.89 0.60
N ALA A 303 -8.18 -40.68 1.27
CA ALA A 303 -9.24 -40.20 2.16
C ALA A 303 -9.28 -41.06 3.44
N PRO A 304 -9.18 -40.47 4.65
CA PRO A 304 -8.98 -39.05 4.93
C PRO A 304 -7.58 -38.55 4.54
N PHE A 305 -7.46 -37.24 4.25
CA PHE A 305 -6.19 -36.62 3.89
C PHE A 305 -5.27 -36.48 5.12
N THR A 306 -4.42 -37.47 5.34
CA THR A 306 -3.48 -37.54 6.46
C THR A 306 -2.06 -37.69 5.95
N ARG A 307 -1.06 -37.25 6.72
CA ARG A 307 0.35 -37.41 6.34
C ARG A 307 0.72 -38.87 6.07
N ALA A 308 0.22 -39.81 6.88
CA ALA A 308 0.46 -41.24 6.68
C ALA A 308 -0.11 -41.75 5.35
N GLY A 309 -1.35 -41.37 5.01
CA GLY A 309 -1.97 -41.71 3.72
C GLY A 309 -1.21 -41.12 2.53
N VAL A 310 -0.75 -39.87 2.66
CA VAL A 310 0.09 -39.23 1.64
C VAL A 310 1.41 -39.96 1.45
N LEU A 311 2.12 -40.33 2.51
CA LEU A 311 3.38 -41.09 2.42
C LEU A 311 3.16 -42.47 1.79
N GLN A 312 2.06 -43.14 2.13
CA GLN A 312 1.71 -44.44 1.53
C GLN A 312 1.50 -44.30 0.01
N HIS A 313 0.84 -43.22 -0.42
CA HIS A 313 0.48 -43.01 -1.83
C HIS A 313 1.64 -42.45 -2.66
N LEU A 314 2.30 -41.38 -2.18
CA LEU A 314 3.35 -40.66 -2.88
C LEU A 314 4.78 -41.16 -2.61
N GLY A 315 4.98 -41.92 -1.54
CA GLY A 315 6.31 -42.28 -1.02
C GLY A 315 6.92 -41.17 -0.18
N ASP A 316 8.23 -41.27 0.10
CA ASP A 316 8.95 -40.28 0.88
C ASP A 316 9.04 -38.93 0.14
N PRO A 317 8.95 -37.80 0.87
CA PRO A 317 9.12 -36.48 0.29
C PRO A 317 10.55 -36.27 -0.23
N LYS A 318 10.70 -35.34 -1.18
CA LYS A 318 12.03 -34.93 -1.68
C LYS A 318 12.81 -34.13 -0.66
N ASP A 319 12.11 -33.31 0.11
CA ASP A 319 12.66 -32.51 1.20
C ASP A 319 11.63 -32.45 2.33
N LEU A 320 12.10 -32.38 3.57
CA LEU A 320 11.25 -32.32 4.74
C LEU A 320 11.77 -31.25 5.70
N LEU A 321 10.85 -30.47 6.24
CA LEU A 321 11.10 -29.57 7.36
C LEU A 321 10.42 -30.18 8.59
N PRO A 322 11.18 -30.62 9.62
CA PRO A 322 10.57 -31.17 10.83
C PRO A 322 9.77 -30.10 11.59
N PRO A 323 8.91 -30.49 12.53
CA PRO A 323 8.14 -29.55 13.33
C PRO A 323 9.03 -28.53 14.06
N ASP A 324 8.74 -27.24 13.87
CA ASP A 324 9.36 -26.16 14.65
C ASP A 324 8.76 -26.05 16.06
N ASP A 325 9.20 -25.06 16.85
CA ASP A 325 8.68 -24.80 18.21
C ASP A 325 7.18 -24.47 18.23
N ALA A 326 6.63 -24.00 17.10
CA ALA A 326 5.20 -23.78 16.91
C ALA A 326 4.46 -25.02 16.36
N GLY A 327 5.16 -26.14 16.25
CA GLY A 327 4.64 -27.41 15.72
C GLY A 327 4.37 -27.40 14.22
N ARG A 328 4.95 -26.46 13.45
CA ARG A 328 4.77 -26.39 11.99
C ARG A 328 5.82 -27.25 11.30
N SER A 329 5.38 -28.14 10.42
CA SER A 329 6.26 -28.95 9.58
C SER A 329 5.81 -28.90 8.12
N ARG A 330 6.68 -29.38 7.22
CA ARG A 330 6.43 -29.36 5.78
C ARG A 330 7.06 -30.56 5.10
N ASP A 331 6.30 -31.20 4.21
CA ASP A 331 6.82 -32.15 3.24
C ASP A 331 6.82 -31.52 1.84
N GLU A 332 7.93 -31.64 1.10
CA GLU A 332 8.01 -31.18 -0.29
C GLU A 332 8.03 -32.37 -1.25
N TYR A 333 7.16 -32.31 -2.25
CA TYR A 333 7.07 -33.28 -3.34
C TYR A 333 7.27 -32.61 -4.69
N ARG A 334 7.68 -33.39 -5.68
CA ARG A 334 7.59 -33.01 -7.08
C ARG A 334 6.44 -33.74 -7.74
N ILE A 335 5.40 -33.03 -8.16
CA ILE A 335 4.28 -33.59 -8.92
C ILE A 335 4.47 -33.18 -10.38
N GLY A 336 4.86 -34.16 -11.22
CA GLY A 336 5.43 -33.92 -12.54
C GLY A 336 6.65 -33.00 -12.46
N ARG A 337 6.56 -31.80 -13.05
CA ARG A 337 7.65 -30.81 -13.02
C ARG A 337 7.52 -29.81 -11.87
N GLN A 338 6.35 -29.73 -11.22
CA GLN A 338 6.07 -28.69 -10.23
C GLN A 338 6.42 -29.11 -8.82
N ARG A 339 6.74 -28.11 -7.99
CA ARG A 339 6.94 -28.26 -6.56
C ARG A 339 5.60 -28.15 -5.85
N VAL A 340 5.35 -29.08 -4.94
CA VAL A 340 4.16 -29.11 -4.09
C VAL A 340 4.62 -29.24 -2.65
N MET A 341 4.17 -28.32 -1.81
CA MET A 341 4.50 -28.27 -0.39
C MET A 341 3.24 -28.61 0.40
N LEU A 342 3.30 -29.63 1.24
CA LEU A 342 2.25 -29.99 2.17
C LEU A 342 2.66 -29.55 3.56
N TYR A 343 1.91 -28.64 4.14
CA TYR A 343 2.14 -28.09 5.46
C TYR A 343 1.27 -28.79 6.48
N TRP A 344 1.91 -29.16 7.59
CA TRP A 344 1.28 -29.85 8.71
C TRP A 344 1.46 -29.05 10.00
N GLN A 345 0.56 -29.29 10.94
CA GLN A 345 0.57 -28.64 12.24
C GLN A 345 0.46 -29.67 13.37
N GLY A 346 1.16 -29.39 14.46
CA GLY A 346 1.16 -30.23 15.65
C GLY A 346 2.01 -31.49 15.49
N LYS A 347 2.08 -32.26 16.58
CA LYS A 347 2.81 -33.54 16.63
C LYS A 347 2.08 -34.67 15.91
N ASP A 348 0.77 -34.51 15.72
CA ASP A 348 -0.13 -35.39 15.00
C ASP A 348 -0.11 -35.16 13.48
N TYR A 349 0.61 -34.14 13.00
CA TYR A 349 0.67 -33.74 11.59
C TYR A 349 -0.73 -33.51 11.00
N SER A 350 -1.56 -32.75 11.72
CA SER A 350 -2.84 -32.29 11.18
C SER A 350 -2.62 -31.46 9.90
N PRO A 351 -3.36 -31.72 8.81
CA PRO A 351 -3.21 -30.98 7.56
C PRO A 351 -3.55 -29.51 7.77
N ARG A 352 -2.66 -28.63 7.31
CA ARG A 352 -2.85 -27.17 7.41
C ARG A 352 -3.08 -26.54 6.06
N MET A 353 -2.18 -26.82 5.10
CA MET A 353 -2.24 -26.23 3.78
C MET A 353 -1.50 -27.10 2.76
N ALA A 354 -1.92 -27.08 1.50
CA ALA A 354 -1.11 -27.53 0.37
C ALA A 354 -0.85 -26.36 -0.56
N MET A 355 0.39 -26.19 -1.00
CA MET A 355 0.78 -25.12 -1.90
C MET A 355 1.46 -25.69 -3.15
N VAL A 356 1.01 -25.25 -4.32
CA VAL A 356 1.60 -25.58 -5.61
C VAL A 356 2.22 -24.32 -6.20
N GLY A 357 3.54 -24.31 -6.39
CA GLY A 357 4.23 -23.12 -6.92
C GLY A 357 5.67 -22.98 -6.45
N ARG A 358 6.34 -21.93 -6.94
CA ARG A 358 7.61 -21.49 -6.35
C ARG A 358 7.29 -20.50 -5.24
N LYS A 359 7.84 -20.73 -4.05
CA LYS A 359 8.08 -19.62 -3.12
C LYS A 359 9.01 -18.65 -3.86
N GLY A 360 8.60 -17.38 -3.94
CA GLY A 360 9.37 -16.29 -4.55
C GLY A 360 10.81 -16.24 -4.06
#